data_AF-A0A7C8KQ41-F1
#
_entry.id   AF-A0A7C8KQ41-F1
#
_cell.length_a   1.000
_cell.length_b   1.000
_cell.length_c   1.000
_cell.angle_alpha   90.00
_cell.angle_beta   90.00
_cell.angle_gamma   90.00
#
_symmetry.space_group_name_H-M   'P 1'
#
loop_
_entity.id
_entity.type
_entity.pdbx_description
1 polymer ?
#
loop_
_entity_poly.entity_id
_entity_poly.type
_entity_poly.pdbx_seq_one_letter_code
_entity_poly.pdbx_strand_id
1 'polypeptide(L)'
;MISWSTLFHPIALDLLIIPVAVVLGIVLALITKKVLIGFLSTIFSFILFNIWFWGYFYKSGSYGVKLSLNDMIIYFMFAGITLIISKALLYRKSIKSKNS
;
A
#
# COMPACT_ATOMS: atom_id res chain seq x y z
N MET A 1 -5.50 6.36 -27.91
CA MET A 1 -4.83 7.46 -27.20
C MET A 1 -5.44 7.55 -25.81
N ILE A 2 -4.68 7.20 -24.77
CA ILE A 2 -5.08 7.44 -23.38
C ILE A 2 -4.90 8.94 -23.17
N SER A 3 -5.99 9.66 -22.99
CA SER A 3 -5.97 11.10 -22.69
C SER A 3 -5.26 11.32 -21.34
N TRP A 4 -4.50 12.40 -21.19
CA TRP A 4 -3.94 12.77 -19.88
C TRP A 4 -5.04 12.91 -18.81
N SER A 5 -6.29 13.20 -19.21
CA SER A 5 -7.44 13.22 -18.31
C SER A 5 -7.90 11.84 -17.80
N THR A 6 -7.58 10.72 -18.49
CA THR A 6 -7.92 9.37 -18.01
C THR A 6 -6.90 8.80 -17.03
N LEU A 7 -5.65 9.28 -17.03
CA LEU A 7 -4.63 8.88 -16.05
C LEU A 7 -4.88 9.46 -14.65
N PHE A 8 -5.48 10.65 -14.58
CA PHE A 8 -5.92 11.27 -13.33
C PHE A 8 -7.38 10.96 -12.99
N HIS A 9 -7.96 9.93 -13.62
CA HIS A 9 -9.29 9.48 -13.24
C HIS A 9 -9.22 8.89 -11.81
N PRO A 10 -10.08 9.32 -10.88
CA PRO A 10 -10.08 8.92 -9.48
C PRO A 10 -9.91 7.39 -9.28
N ILE A 11 -10.60 6.62 -10.11
CA ILE A 11 -10.62 5.15 -10.10
C ILE A 11 -9.26 4.53 -10.50
N ALA A 12 -8.58 5.11 -11.50
CA ALA A 12 -7.30 4.57 -11.98
C ALA A 12 -6.19 4.75 -10.93
N LEU A 13 -6.21 5.91 -10.25
CA LEU A 13 -5.30 6.23 -9.15
C LEU A 13 -5.52 5.31 -7.94
N ASP A 14 -6.77 5.00 -7.60
CA ASP A 14 -7.12 4.10 -6.50
C ASP A 14 -6.72 2.64 -6.77
N LEU A 15 -6.80 2.20 -8.04
CA LEU A 15 -6.27 0.89 -8.44
C LEU A 15 -4.74 0.84 -8.43
N LEU A 16 -4.08 1.96 -8.73
CA LEU A 16 -2.62 2.04 -8.82
C LEU A 16 -1.95 2.10 -7.44
N ILE A 17 -2.61 2.64 -6.41
CA ILE A 17 -2.00 2.71 -5.08
C ILE A 17 -1.80 1.31 -4.47
N ILE A 18 -2.66 0.34 -4.79
CA ILE A 18 -2.57 -1.02 -4.25
C ILE A 18 -1.20 -1.67 -4.53
N PRO A 19 -0.77 -1.85 -5.79
CA PRO A 19 0.53 -2.45 -6.07
C PRO A 19 1.68 -1.58 -5.55
N VAL A 20 1.57 -0.25 -5.58
CA VAL A 20 2.61 0.66 -5.08
C VAL A 20 2.81 0.50 -3.58
N ALA A 21 1.73 0.49 -2.79
CA ALA A 21 1.78 0.33 -1.34
C ALA A 21 2.33 -1.04 -0.93
N VAL A 22 1.92 -2.10 -1.62
CA VAL A 22 2.42 -3.47 -1.38
C VAL A 22 3.92 -3.56 -1.68
N VAL A 23 4.37 -3.06 -2.84
CA VAL A 23 5.79 -3.07 -3.21
C VAL A 23 6.63 -2.27 -2.21
N LEU A 24 6.18 -1.06 -1.85
CA LEU A 24 6.85 -0.24 -0.83
C LEU A 24 6.96 -0.97 0.51
N GLY A 25 5.86 -1.60 0.97
CA GLY A 25 5.85 -2.39 2.20
C GLY A 25 6.85 -3.55 2.17
N ILE A 26 6.90 -4.30 1.06
CA ILE A 26 7.87 -5.40 0.88
C ILE A 26 9.31 -4.86 0.93
N VAL A 27 9.60 -3.78 0.19
CA VAL A 27 10.94 -3.18 0.16
C VAL A 27 11.37 -2.71 1.55
N LEU A 28 10.49 -2.05 2.29
CA LEU A 28 10.76 -1.60 3.66
C LEU A 28 10.98 -2.76 4.63
N ALA A 29 10.22 -3.85 4.51
CA ALA A 29 10.46 -5.06 5.31
C ALA A 29 11.83 -5.69 5.02
N LEU A 30 12.27 -5.67 3.76
CA LEU A 30 13.57 -6.20 3.35
C LEU A 30 14.75 -5.36 3.84
N ILE A 31 14.61 -4.04 3.84
CA ILE A 31 15.65 -3.10 4.34
C ILE A 31 15.77 -3.23 5.85
N THR A 32 14.64 -3.17 6.56
CA THR A 32 14.61 -3.18 8.03
C THR A 32 14.75 -4.58 8.63
N LYS A 33 14.69 -5.63 7.80
CA LYS A 33 14.64 -7.05 8.20
C LYS A 33 13.49 -7.37 9.16
N LYS A 34 12.43 -6.54 9.20
CA LYS A 34 11.28 -6.71 10.10
C LYS A 34 9.99 -6.79 9.28
N VAL A 35 9.34 -7.96 9.34
CA VAL A 35 8.07 -8.21 8.63
C VAL A 35 6.96 -7.23 9.05
N LEU A 36 6.90 -6.91 10.34
CA LEU A 36 5.89 -6.00 10.89
C LEU A 36 5.99 -4.58 10.29
N ILE A 37 7.19 -4.15 9.90
CA ILE A 37 7.40 -2.83 9.28
C ILE A 37 6.78 -2.79 7.89
N GLY A 38 6.84 -3.88 7.12
CA GLY A 38 6.17 -3.94 5.81
C GLY A 38 4.65 -3.86 5.93
N PHE A 39 4.08 -4.57 6.90
CA PHE A 39 2.64 -4.48 7.19
C PHE A 39 2.21 -3.05 7.55
N LEU A 40 2.89 -2.43 8.53
CA LEU A 40 2.60 -1.06 8.97
C LEU A 40 2.79 -0.05 7.85
N SER A 41 3.86 -0.17 7.06
CA SER A 41 4.13 0.71 5.92
C SER A 41 3.04 0.63 4.85
N THR A 42 2.48 -0.55 4.60
CA THR A 42 1.43 -0.74 3.60
C THR A 42 0.15 -0.01 4.04
N ILE A 43 -0.26 -0.20 5.29
CA ILE A 43 -1.41 0.50 5.88
C ILE A 43 -1.18 2.02 5.87
N PHE A 44 -0.01 2.46 6.29
CA PHE A 44 0.32 3.87 6.34
C PHE A 44 0.28 4.51 4.95
N SER A 45 0.75 3.80 3.92
CA SER A 45 0.70 4.25 2.53
C SER A 45 -0.74 4.43 2.04
N PHE A 46 -1.64 3.49 2.35
CA PHE A 46 -3.06 3.62 2.00
C PHE A 46 -3.75 4.79 2.70
N ILE A 47 -3.43 5.02 3.98
CA ILE A 47 -3.97 6.15 4.76
C ILE A 47 -3.47 7.48 4.16
N LEU A 48 -2.15 7.61 3.93
CA LEU A 48 -1.58 8.81 3.33
C LEU A 48 -2.17 9.10 1.96
N PHE A 49 -2.30 8.05 1.14
CA PHE A 49 -2.90 8.18 -0.19
C PHE A 49 -4.35 8.64 -0.10
N ASN A 50 -5.16 8.08 0.80
CA ASN A 50 -6.53 8.55 0.99
C ASN A 50 -6.58 10.03 1.37
N ILE A 51 -5.79 10.45 2.35
CA ILE A 51 -5.76 11.85 2.79
C ILE A 51 -5.37 12.77 1.62
N TRP A 52 -4.33 12.39 0.88
CA TRP A 52 -3.86 13.15 -0.29
C TRP A 52 -4.90 13.18 -1.41
N PHE A 53 -5.50 12.05 -1.75
CA PHE A 53 -6.48 11.89 -2.81
C PHE A 53 -7.74 12.70 -2.55
N TRP A 54 -8.31 12.57 -1.33
CA TRP A 54 -9.47 13.34 -0.93
C TRP A 54 -9.17 14.84 -0.88
N GLY A 55 -8.01 15.23 -0.34
CA GLY A 55 -7.58 16.63 -0.31
C GLY A 55 -7.33 17.25 -1.68
N TYR A 56 -6.89 16.46 -2.66
CA TYR A 56 -6.62 16.93 -4.02
C TYR A 56 -7.89 17.02 -4.88
N PHE A 57 -8.72 15.97 -4.89
CA PHE A 57 -9.88 15.88 -5.78
C PHE A 57 -11.17 16.46 -5.20
N TYR A 58 -11.32 16.52 -3.88
CA TYR A 58 -12.57 16.92 -3.21
C TYR A 58 -12.39 18.14 -2.30
N LYS A 59 -11.60 19.11 -2.77
CA LYS A 59 -11.12 20.31 -2.06
C LYS A 59 -12.22 21.26 -1.54
N SER A 60 -13.48 21.08 -1.95
CA SER A 60 -14.59 21.98 -1.65
C SER A 60 -15.81 21.23 -1.11
N GLY A 61 -15.89 21.11 0.22
CA GLY A 61 -17.15 20.91 0.95
C GLY A 61 -17.63 19.46 1.11
N SER A 62 -17.69 19.02 2.37
CA SER A 62 -18.58 17.97 2.91
C SER A 62 -18.20 16.49 2.81
N TYR A 63 -17.01 16.13 2.33
CA TYR A 63 -16.51 14.75 2.40
C TYR A 63 -15.22 14.68 3.20
N GLY A 64 -15.33 14.82 4.52
CA GLY A 64 -14.26 14.39 5.42
C GLY A 64 -13.94 12.93 5.12
N VAL A 65 -12.65 12.59 5.04
CA VAL A 65 -12.06 11.26 4.74
C VAL A 65 -13.09 10.15 4.99
N LYS A 66 -13.82 9.75 3.95
CA LYS A 66 -14.85 8.73 4.10
C LYS A 66 -14.20 7.38 3.87
N LEU A 67 -13.36 6.98 4.82
CA LEU A 67 -12.83 5.62 4.85
C LEU A 67 -14.01 4.70 5.18
N SER A 68 -14.53 4.00 4.17
CA SER A 68 -15.59 3.03 4.43
C SER A 68 -15.01 1.82 5.17
N LEU A 69 -15.86 1.12 5.91
CA LEU A 69 -15.47 -0.11 6.60
C LEU A 69 -14.99 -1.18 5.60
N ASN A 70 -15.54 -1.17 4.38
CA ASN A 70 -15.09 -2.01 3.28
C ASN A 70 -13.67 -1.65 2.82
N ASP A 71 -13.35 -0.36 2.68
CA ASP A 71 -12.01 0.07 2.28
C ASP A 71 -10.96 -0.34 3.32
N MET A 72 -11.30 -0.23 4.61
CA MET A 72 -10.45 -0.73 5.69
C MET A 72 -10.18 -2.23 5.56
N ILE A 73 -11.23 -3.04 5.35
CA ILE A 73 -11.08 -4.49 5.20
C ILE A 73 -10.15 -4.82 4.02
N ILE A 74 -10.33 -4.14 2.89
CA ILE A 74 -9.50 -4.30 1.70
C ILE A 74 -8.03 -3.94 1.99
N TYR A 75 -7.78 -2.81 2.66
CA TYR A 75 -6.43 -2.40 3.03
C TYR A 75 -5.77 -3.39 3.99
N PHE A 76 -6.50 -3.92 4.97
CA PHE A 76 -6.00 -4.96 5.87
C PHE A 76 -5.71 -6.27 5.13
N MET A 77 -6.53 -6.66 4.14
CA MET A 77 -6.24 -7.82 3.29
C MET A 77 -4.92 -7.64 2.53
N PHE A 78 -4.70 -6.49 1.88
CA PHE A 78 -3.46 -6.22 1.15
C PHE A 78 -2.24 -6.08 2.07
N ALA A 79 -2.40 -5.48 3.26
CA ALA A 79 -1.36 -5.46 4.27
C ALA A 79 -1.02 -6.89 4.75
N GLY A 80 -2.01 -7.76 4.91
CA GLY A 80 -1.84 -9.18 5.23
C GLY A 80 -1.08 -9.93 4.15
N ILE A 81 -1.40 -9.70 2.86
CA ILE A 81 -0.64 -10.25 1.73
C ILE A 81 0.82 -9.79 1.79
N THR A 82 1.05 -8.50 2.05
CA THR A 82 2.39 -7.92 2.18
C THR A 82 3.18 -8.57 3.32
N LEU A 83 2.52 -8.86 4.43
CA LEU A 83 3.11 -9.58 5.58
C LEU A 83 3.55 -10.99 5.17
N ILE A 84 2.68 -11.76 4.51
CA ILE A 84 2.97 -13.13 4.06
C ILE A 84 4.17 -13.14 3.10
N ILE A 85 4.15 -12.27 2.09
CA ILE A 85 5.23 -12.16 1.09
C ILE A 85 6.54 -11.75 1.76
N SER A 86 6.51 -10.72 2.61
CA SER A 86 7.69 -10.23 3.33
C SER A 86 8.30 -11.31 4.23
N LYS A 87 7.46 -12.09 4.92
CA LYS A 87 7.91 -13.23 5.74
C LYS A 87 8.59 -14.30 4.91
N ALA A 88 7.99 -14.68 3.77
CA ALA A 88 8.55 -15.68 2.86
C ALA A 88 9.93 -15.25 2.31
N LEU A 89 10.05 -13.98 1.89
CA LEU A 89 11.30 -13.43 1.35
C LEU A 89 12.41 -13.34 2.40
N LEU A 90 12.09 -12.87 3.61
CA LEU A 90 13.07 -12.80 4.70
C LEU A 90 13.51 -14.18 5.17
N TYR A 91 12.61 -15.16 5.22
CA TYR A 91 12.95 -16.55 5.54
C TYR A 91 13.92 -17.13 4.51
N ARG A 92 13.66 -16.93 3.22
CA ARG A 92 14.56 -17.36 2.14
C ARG A 92 15.92 -16.69 2.22
N LYS A 93 15.97 -15.39 2.52
CA LYS A 93 17.22 -14.64 2.71
C LYS A 93 18.04 -15.16 3.88
N SER A 94 17.37 -15.52 4.98
CA SER A 94 18.01 -16.12 6.17
C SER A 94 18.67 -17.47 5.85
N ILE A 95 17.98 -18.35 5.13
CA ILE A 95 18.54 -19.66 4.70
C ILE A 95 19.76 -19.46 3.81
N LYS A 96 19.68 -18.59 2.81
CA LYS A 96 20.81 -18.33 1.90
C LYS A 96 22.04 -17.80 2.63
N SER A 97 21.84 -16.95 3.64
CA SER A 97 22.92 -16.42 4.47
C SER A 97 23.59 -17.47 5.36
N LYS A 98 22.92 -18.59 5.65
CA LYS A 98 23.46 -19.68 6.49
C LYS A 98 24.26 -20.71 5.69
N ASN A 99 24.08 -20.73 4.37
CA ASN A 99 24.73 -21.66 3.43
C ASN A 99 25.86 -21.00 2.62
N SER A 100 26.22 -19.75 2.93
CA SER A 100 27.33 -18.98 2.35
C SER A 100 28.40 -18.78 3.40
#